data_AF-A0A3A0CPL5-F1
#
_entry.id   AF-A0A3A0CPL5-F1
#
_cell.length_a   1.000
_cell.length_b   1.000
_cell.length_c   1.000
_cell.angle_alpha   90.00
_cell.angle_beta   90.00
_cell.angle_gamma   90.00
#
_symmetry.space_group_name_H-M   'P 1'
#
loop_
_entity.id
_entity.type
_entity.pdbx_description
1 polymer ?
#
loop_
_entity_poly.entity_id
_entity_poly.type
_entity_poly.pdbx_seq_one_letter_code
_entity_poly.pdbx_strand_id
1 'polypeptide(L)'
;MLEIIDLSQEIFSGMPVFPGLPEVEITIHASHEQWEGLAESEEVSPAVLKLTLSEHTGTHVDGLNHMARQYRGQSIDTMPLTMFYTEGICLDLSHKGLRELIEPADLNFALAEVNLDIKPGDTVLLYTDHYRRAFGTEDWPHGPGISAAAARWLGRQKIAAFGVETASPGVRHVSNKQVHHICGEMGFTHYENLINLHQVIGRGRFRFIGLPLKIRGGTGSPVRAVAVLGG
;
A
#
# COMPACT_ATOMS: atom_id res chain seq x y z
N MET A 1 -6.22 22.68 -12.78
CA MET A 1 -5.59 21.72 -13.70
C MET A 1 -5.54 20.41 -12.96
N LEU A 2 -5.88 19.30 -13.62
CA LEU A 2 -5.84 17.97 -13.01
C LEU A 2 -4.39 17.61 -12.70
N GLU A 3 -4.09 17.26 -11.45
CA GLU A 3 -2.79 16.78 -11.01
C GLU A 3 -2.94 15.36 -10.47
N ILE A 4 -2.05 14.45 -10.88
CA ILE A 4 -2.08 13.03 -10.47
C ILE A 4 -0.73 12.71 -9.85
N ILE A 5 -0.73 12.42 -8.56
CA ILE A 5 0.46 12.01 -7.81
C ILE A 5 0.50 10.49 -7.78
N ASP A 6 1.62 9.92 -8.22
CA ASP A 6 1.89 8.49 -8.11
C ASP A 6 2.41 8.15 -6.72
N LEU A 7 1.75 7.20 -6.07
CA LEU A 7 2.02 6.76 -4.71
C LEU A 7 2.64 5.35 -4.66
N SER A 8 3.14 4.85 -5.78
CA SER A 8 3.58 3.47 -5.93
C SER A 8 5.09 3.33 -6.04
N GLN A 9 5.67 2.35 -5.34
CA GLN A 9 7.04 1.91 -5.55
C GLN A 9 7.24 1.34 -6.95
N GLU A 10 8.46 1.48 -7.46
CA GLU A 10 8.91 0.76 -8.65
C GLU A 10 8.94 -0.75 -8.37
N ILE A 11 8.63 -1.56 -9.40
CA ILE A 11 8.79 -3.01 -9.36
C ILE A 11 10.04 -3.36 -10.16
N PHE A 12 11.05 -3.88 -9.48
CA PHE A 12 12.32 -4.26 -10.08
C PHE A 12 12.92 -5.49 -9.39
N SER A 13 13.76 -6.24 -10.11
CA SER A 13 14.47 -7.39 -9.54
C SER A 13 15.36 -6.96 -8.38
N GLY A 14 15.27 -7.65 -7.24
CA GLY A 14 16.05 -7.32 -6.04
C GLY A 14 15.51 -6.15 -5.22
N MET A 15 14.31 -5.63 -5.52
CA MET A 15 13.65 -4.66 -4.64
C MET A 15 13.41 -5.24 -3.24
N PRO A 16 13.43 -4.42 -2.17
CA PRO A 16 13.05 -4.88 -0.83
C PRO A 16 11.63 -5.47 -0.81
N VAL A 17 11.48 -6.66 -0.24
CA VAL A 17 10.18 -7.31 0.01
C VAL A 17 10.00 -7.61 1.49
N PHE A 18 8.75 -7.81 1.93
CA PHE A 18 8.51 -8.20 3.32
C PHE A 18 9.21 -9.54 3.64
N PRO A 19 9.88 -9.67 4.80
CA PRO A 19 10.63 -10.89 5.13
C PRO A 19 9.78 -12.16 5.05
N GLY A 20 10.22 -13.10 4.21
CA GLY A 20 9.57 -14.40 3.99
C GLY A 20 8.65 -14.46 2.78
N LEU A 21 8.43 -13.34 2.07
CA LEU A 21 7.76 -13.34 0.77
C LEU A 21 8.72 -13.73 -0.36
N PRO A 22 8.20 -14.27 -1.48
CA PRO A 22 9.00 -14.45 -2.70
C PRO A 22 9.64 -13.13 -3.17
N GLU A 23 10.91 -13.22 -3.60
CA GLU A 23 11.60 -12.11 -4.25
C GLU A 23 10.99 -11.79 -5.62
N VAL A 24 11.20 -10.55 -6.07
CA VAL A 24 10.83 -10.14 -7.43
C VAL A 24 11.89 -10.58 -8.41
N GLU A 25 11.47 -11.30 -9.45
CA GLU A 25 12.33 -11.70 -10.56
C GLU A 25 11.69 -11.22 -11.87
N ILE A 26 12.44 -10.41 -12.62
CA ILE A 26 12.07 -9.95 -13.96
C ILE A 26 13.10 -10.51 -14.94
N THR A 27 12.63 -11.32 -15.90
CA THR A 27 13.46 -11.93 -16.95
C THR A 27 12.92 -11.63 -18.34
N ILE A 28 13.77 -11.68 -19.36
CA ILE A 28 13.34 -11.52 -20.75
C ILE A 28 12.60 -12.80 -21.17
N HIS A 29 11.33 -12.67 -21.55
CA HIS A 29 10.57 -13.76 -22.17
C HIS A 29 10.82 -13.81 -23.68
N ALA A 30 10.81 -12.63 -24.31
CA ALA A 30 11.13 -12.44 -25.71
C ALA A 30 11.80 -11.08 -25.92
N SER A 31 12.82 -11.03 -26.76
CA SER A 31 13.52 -9.81 -27.16
C SER A 31 13.11 -9.35 -28.57
N HIS A 32 13.36 -8.09 -28.92
CA HIS A 32 13.09 -7.63 -30.29
C HIS A 32 13.99 -8.38 -31.29
N GLU A 33 15.24 -8.64 -30.93
CA GLU A 33 16.22 -9.34 -31.76
C GLU A 33 15.76 -10.77 -32.08
N GLN A 34 15.19 -11.47 -31.09
CA GLN A 34 14.59 -12.79 -31.29
C GLN A 34 13.40 -12.75 -32.25
N TRP A 35 12.57 -11.70 -32.20
CA TRP A 35 11.46 -11.52 -33.13
C TRP A 35 11.91 -11.16 -34.55
N GLU A 36 13.01 -10.42 -34.66
CA GLU A 36 13.64 -10.06 -35.95
C GLU A 36 14.50 -11.18 -36.53
N GLY A 37 14.69 -12.29 -35.80
CA GLY A 37 15.50 -13.43 -36.24
C GLY A 37 17.00 -13.18 -36.16
N LEU A 38 17.43 -12.19 -35.38
CA LEU A 38 18.83 -11.89 -35.11
C LEU A 38 19.36 -12.89 -34.08
N ALA A 39 20.21 -13.81 -34.52
CA ALA A 39 20.73 -14.90 -33.70
C ALA A 39 21.75 -14.43 -32.64
N GLU A 40 22.42 -13.30 -32.89
CA GLU A 40 23.44 -12.72 -32.04
C GLU A 40 23.29 -11.20 -32.07
N SER A 41 23.05 -10.59 -30.92
CA SER A 41 23.09 -9.14 -30.74
C SER A 41 23.93 -8.82 -29.52
N GLU A 42 24.83 -7.85 -29.66
CA GLU A 42 25.65 -7.34 -28.54
C GLU A 42 24.78 -6.60 -27.50
N GLU A 43 23.65 -6.04 -27.93
CA GLU A 43 22.64 -5.42 -27.08
C GLU A 43 21.29 -6.15 -27.25
N VAL A 44 20.74 -6.69 -26.17
CA VAL A 44 19.43 -7.39 -26.18
C VAL A 44 18.36 -6.47 -25.62
N SER A 45 17.42 -6.03 -26.45
CA SER A 45 16.32 -5.17 -26.04
C SER A 45 15.06 -5.96 -25.71
N PRO A 46 14.41 -5.72 -24.56
CA PRO A 46 13.23 -6.49 -24.18
C PRO A 46 12.02 -6.09 -25.02
N ALA A 47 11.32 -7.09 -25.58
CA ALA A 47 10.01 -6.92 -26.19
C ALA A 47 8.89 -7.39 -25.25
N VAL A 48 9.15 -8.45 -24.48
CA VAL A 48 8.27 -8.99 -23.44
C VAL A 48 9.10 -9.43 -22.24
N LEU A 49 8.76 -8.90 -21.07
CA LEU A 49 9.33 -9.35 -19.80
C LEU A 49 8.39 -10.34 -19.13
N LYS A 50 8.95 -11.39 -18.53
CA LYS A 50 8.28 -12.25 -17.57
C LYS A 50 8.51 -11.69 -16.17
N LEU A 51 7.44 -11.56 -15.41
CA LEU A 51 7.49 -11.13 -14.01
C LEU A 51 7.09 -12.30 -13.11
N THR A 52 7.91 -12.60 -12.13
CA THR A 52 7.58 -13.45 -10.98
C THR A 52 7.56 -12.55 -9.75
N LEU A 53 6.42 -12.46 -9.08
CA LEU A 53 6.20 -11.58 -7.93
C LEU A 53 5.16 -12.16 -6.97
N SER A 54 5.17 -11.68 -5.73
CA SER A 54 4.14 -11.97 -4.72
C SER A 54 2.93 -11.04 -4.92
N GLU A 55 1.75 -11.50 -4.51
CA GLU A 55 0.56 -10.65 -4.40
C GLU A 55 0.76 -9.45 -3.45
N HIS A 56 1.72 -9.57 -2.52
CA HIS A 56 2.08 -8.57 -1.53
C HIS A 56 3.44 -7.90 -1.85
N THR A 57 3.78 -7.79 -3.14
CA THR A 57 5.02 -7.14 -3.61
C THR A 57 4.84 -5.63 -3.71
N GLY A 58 5.81 -4.87 -3.16
CA GLY A 58 5.87 -3.42 -3.28
C GLY A 58 4.58 -2.76 -2.77
N THR A 59 4.16 -1.68 -3.42
CA THR A 59 2.86 -1.05 -3.15
C THR A 59 1.73 -1.99 -3.52
N HIS A 60 0.98 -2.45 -2.52
CA HIS A 60 -0.07 -3.43 -2.70
C HIS A 60 -1.24 -3.18 -1.77
N VAL A 61 -2.35 -3.87 -2.03
CA VAL A 61 -3.54 -3.91 -1.20
C VAL A 61 -3.84 -5.35 -0.79
N ASP A 62 -4.29 -5.52 0.44
CA ASP A 62 -4.67 -6.83 0.95
C ASP A 62 -6.15 -7.15 0.69
N GLY A 63 -6.41 -8.42 0.40
CA GLY A 63 -7.75 -8.99 0.38
C GLY A 63 -8.23 -9.35 1.78
N LEU A 64 -9.54 -9.34 2.03
CA LEU A 64 -10.08 -9.72 3.35
C LEU A 64 -9.74 -11.17 3.72
N ASN A 65 -9.64 -12.07 2.74
CA ASN A 65 -9.18 -13.44 2.91
C ASN A 65 -7.72 -13.57 3.40
N HIS A 66 -6.89 -12.51 3.30
CA HIS A 66 -5.56 -12.46 3.91
C HIS A 66 -5.63 -12.33 5.44
N MET A 67 -6.66 -11.66 5.94
CA MET A 67 -6.73 -11.18 7.33
C MET A 67 -6.86 -12.30 8.36
N ALA A 68 -7.62 -13.36 8.03
CA ALA A 68 -7.78 -14.55 8.87
C ALA A 68 -8.47 -15.68 8.10
N ARG A 69 -8.27 -16.93 8.55
CA ARG A 69 -8.85 -18.15 7.94
C ARG A 69 -10.38 -18.07 7.76
N GLN A 70 -11.10 -17.41 8.65
CA GLN A 70 -12.56 -17.29 8.60
C GLN A 70 -13.07 -16.43 7.44
N TYR A 71 -12.21 -15.58 6.85
CA TYR A 71 -12.54 -14.75 5.68
C TYR A 71 -12.21 -15.42 4.36
N ARG A 72 -11.87 -16.72 4.38
CA ARG A 72 -11.68 -17.51 3.17
C ARG A 72 -12.89 -17.36 2.25
N GLY A 73 -12.65 -16.98 1.00
CA GLY A 73 -13.68 -16.72 -0.01
C GLY A 73 -14.00 -15.24 -0.22
N GLN A 74 -13.50 -14.34 0.62
CA GLN A 74 -13.56 -12.88 0.42
C GLN A 74 -12.25 -12.40 -0.23
N SER A 75 -11.97 -12.95 -1.43
CA SER A 75 -10.72 -12.70 -2.16
C SER A 75 -10.73 -11.36 -2.88
N ILE A 76 -9.54 -10.87 -3.20
CA ILE A 76 -9.34 -9.53 -3.79
C ILE A 76 -10.15 -9.30 -5.07
N ASP A 77 -10.33 -10.33 -5.91
CA ASP A 77 -11.10 -10.29 -7.14
C ASP A 77 -12.62 -10.17 -6.95
N THR A 78 -13.11 -10.38 -5.73
CA THR A 78 -14.53 -10.33 -5.36
C THR A 78 -14.90 -9.11 -4.52
N MET A 79 -13.92 -8.37 -4.02
CA MET A 79 -14.15 -7.18 -3.22
C MET A 79 -14.77 -6.05 -4.08
N PRO A 80 -15.69 -5.24 -3.52
CA PRO A 80 -16.35 -4.18 -4.28
C PRO A 80 -15.36 -3.07 -4.64
N LEU A 81 -15.37 -2.64 -5.91
CA LEU A 81 -14.45 -1.60 -6.41
C LEU A 81 -14.60 -0.25 -5.71
N THR A 82 -15.72 0.00 -5.05
CA THR A 82 -15.94 1.17 -4.19
C THR A 82 -14.99 1.24 -2.99
N MET A 83 -14.32 0.14 -2.62
CA MET A 83 -13.26 0.14 -1.60
C MET A 83 -11.91 0.66 -2.14
N PHE A 84 -11.74 0.70 -3.46
CA PHE A 84 -10.47 1.01 -4.12
C PHE A 84 -10.51 2.31 -4.95
N TYR A 85 -11.69 2.95 -5.00
CA TYR A 85 -11.93 4.27 -5.61
C TYR A 85 -12.69 5.13 -4.58
N THR A 86 -11.97 5.96 -3.83
CA THR A 86 -12.47 6.58 -2.59
C THR A 86 -12.12 8.06 -2.52
N GLU A 87 -12.85 8.83 -1.72
CA GLU A 87 -12.25 10.08 -1.24
C GLU A 87 -11.11 9.72 -0.28
N GLY A 88 -10.08 10.55 -0.23
CA GLY A 88 -8.92 10.33 0.62
C GLY A 88 -8.47 11.59 1.33
N ILE A 89 -7.82 11.37 2.47
CA ILE A 89 -7.08 12.38 3.24
C ILE A 89 -5.69 11.83 3.57
N CYS A 90 -4.73 12.71 3.84
CA CYS A 90 -3.40 12.32 4.25
C CYS A 90 -3.04 13.03 5.56
N LEU A 91 -2.73 12.24 6.59
CA LEU A 91 -2.44 12.71 7.94
C LEU A 91 -0.94 12.72 8.18
N ASP A 92 -0.42 13.83 8.70
CA ASP A 92 1.00 13.97 9.03
C ASP A 92 1.33 13.29 10.35
N LEU A 93 2.11 12.22 10.26
CA LEU A 93 2.66 11.43 11.36
C LEU A 93 4.19 11.31 11.20
N SER A 94 4.83 12.24 10.48
CA SER A 94 6.27 12.23 10.18
C SER A 94 7.18 12.39 11.40
N HIS A 95 6.58 12.73 12.54
CA HIS A 95 7.23 12.75 13.86
C HIS A 95 7.43 11.35 14.45
N LYS A 96 6.75 10.31 13.93
CA LYS A 96 6.85 8.95 14.44
C LYS A 96 8.19 8.31 14.08
N GLY A 97 8.82 7.70 15.09
CA GLY A 97 10.10 7.04 14.96
C GLY A 97 10.00 5.56 14.57
N LEU A 98 11.17 4.92 14.48
CA LEU A 98 11.27 3.49 14.22
C LEU A 98 10.51 2.69 15.30
N ARG A 99 9.69 1.73 14.85
CA ARG A 99 8.89 0.81 15.66
C ARG A 99 7.93 1.51 16.63
N GLU A 100 7.66 2.80 16.43
CA GLU A 100 6.70 3.54 17.24
C GLU A 100 5.27 3.18 16.84
N LEU A 101 4.39 3.08 17.84
CA LEU A 101 2.97 2.87 17.62
C LEU A 101 2.28 4.20 17.29
N ILE A 102 1.47 4.18 16.24
CA ILE A 102 0.48 5.23 15.95
C ILE A 102 -0.79 4.87 16.70
N GLU A 103 -1.17 5.72 17.64
CA GLU A 103 -2.32 5.58 18.51
C GLU A 103 -3.50 6.44 18.05
N PRO A 104 -4.74 6.18 18.53
CA PRO A 104 -5.89 7.02 18.20
C PRO A 104 -5.69 8.51 18.51
N ALA A 105 -4.92 8.84 19.54
CA ALA A 105 -4.61 10.23 19.90
C ALA A 105 -3.80 10.94 18.81
N ASP A 106 -2.84 10.25 18.18
CA ASP A 106 -2.04 10.80 17.08
C ASP A 106 -2.91 11.10 15.87
N LEU A 107 -3.83 10.18 15.53
CA LEU A 107 -4.78 10.35 14.42
C LEU A 107 -5.74 11.53 14.65
N ASN A 108 -6.29 11.65 15.87
CA ASN A 108 -7.15 12.77 16.23
C ASN A 108 -6.40 14.10 16.18
N PHE A 109 -5.16 14.13 16.68
CA PHE A 109 -4.32 15.33 16.64
C PHE A 109 -4.04 15.75 15.20
N ALA A 110 -3.61 14.81 14.35
CA ALA A 110 -3.32 15.08 12.94
C ALA A 110 -4.55 15.57 12.17
N LEU A 111 -5.76 15.07 12.47
CA LEU A 111 -7.02 15.56 11.89
C LEU A 111 -7.34 17.00 12.30
N ALA A 112 -7.13 17.32 13.58
CA ALA A 112 -7.38 18.66 14.11
C ALA A 112 -6.46 19.71 13.47
N GLU A 113 -5.18 19.39 13.25
CA GLU A 113 -4.20 20.29 12.62
C GLU A 113 -4.61 20.71 11.19
N VAL A 114 -5.25 19.81 10.44
CA VAL A 114 -5.69 20.09 9.07
C VAL A 114 -7.18 20.47 8.97
N ASN A 115 -7.89 20.51 10.10
CA ASN A 115 -9.33 20.77 10.19
C ASN A 115 -10.16 19.92 9.20
N LEU A 116 -9.87 18.61 9.16
CA LEU A 116 -10.59 17.64 8.34
C LEU A 116 -11.24 16.56 9.22
N ASP A 117 -12.36 16.02 8.72
CA ASP A 117 -13.01 14.83 9.27
C ASP A 117 -12.87 13.63 8.33
N ILE A 118 -12.84 12.43 8.92
CA ILE A 118 -12.98 11.17 8.19
C ILE A 118 -14.46 10.95 7.86
N LYS A 119 -14.76 10.72 6.59
CA LYS A 119 -16.09 10.31 6.12
C LYS A 119 -16.13 8.78 5.96
N PRO A 120 -17.31 8.15 6.15
CA PRO A 120 -17.48 6.75 5.80
C PRO A 120 -17.10 6.48 4.34
N GLY A 121 -16.30 5.44 4.11
CA GLY A 121 -15.78 5.07 2.79
C GLY A 121 -14.47 5.76 2.39
N ASP A 122 -13.88 6.60 3.24
CA ASP A 122 -12.60 7.24 2.93
C ASP A 122 -11.42 6.25 2.91
N THR A 123 -10.37 6.62 2.16
CA THR A 123 -9.01 6.12 2.37
C THR A 123 -8.20 7.11 3.20
N VAL A 124 -7.64 6.66 4.33
CA VAL A 124 -6.80 7.50 5.21
C VAL A 124 -5.32 7.15 5.02
N LEU A 125 -4.54 8.04 4.41
CA LEU A 125 -3.10 7.85 4.20
C LEU A 125 -2.32 8.36 5.41
N LEU A 126 -1.37 7.56 5.91
CA LEU A 126 -0.57 7.84 7.09
C LEU A 126 0.86 8.17 6.67
N TYR A 127 1.15 9.46 6.55
CA TYR A 127 2.49 9.93 6.17
C TYR A 127 3.43 9.87 7.37
N THR A 128 4.49 9.08 7.28
CA THR A 128 5.51 8.94 8.33
C THR A 128 6.91 9.34 7.84
N ASP A 129 7.04 9.67 6.55
CA ASP A 129 8.30 9.95 5.85
C ASP A 129 9.27 8.76 5.86
N HIS A 130 8.77 7.56 6.22
CA HIS A 130 9.59 6.37 6.42
C HIS A 130 10.28 5.92 5.13
N TYR A 131 9.57 5.98 3.99
CA TYR A 131 10.16 5.62 2.70
C TYR A 131 11.40 6.46 2.38
N ARG A 132 11.30 7.78 2.51
CA ARG A 132 12.42 8.69 2.19
C ARG A 132 13.59 8.57 3.16
N ARG A 133 13.31 8.18 4.42
CA ARG A 133 14.34 8.04 5.47
C ARG A 133 15.03 6.68 5.46
N ALA A 134 14.32 5.61 5.09
CA ALA A 134 14.76 4.25 5.39
C ALA A 134 14.74 3.29 4.19
N PHE A 135 14.13 3.63 3.05
CA PHE A 135 14.12 2.70 1.92
C PHE A 135 15.55 2.40 1.42
N GLY A 136 15.87 1.11 1.29
CA GLY A 136 17.21 0.64 0.93
C GLY A 136 18.22 0.62 2.09
N THR A 137 17.82 0.98 3.31
CA THR A 137 18.67 0.89 4.51
C THR A 137 18.25 -0.26 5.44
N GLU A 138 19.05 -0.54 6.46
CA GLU A 138 18.72 -1.53 7.50
C GLU A 138 17.49 -1.16 8.35
N ASP A 139 17.08 0.11 8.33
CA ASP A 139 15.92 0.62 9.07
C ASP A 139 14.60 0.40 8.32
N TRP A 140 14.64 0.05 7.02
CA TRP A 140 13.43 -0.21 6.23
C TRP A 140 12.40 -1.13 6.93
N PRO A 141 12.77 -2.29 7.50
CA PRO A 141 11.83 -3.17 8.21
C PRO A 141 11.43 -2.68 9.61
N HIS A 142 11.91 -1.52 10.05
CA HIS A 142 11.78 -1.02 11.42
C HIS A 142 10.93 0.25 11.52
N GLY A 143 10.13 0.58 10.51
CA GLY A 143 9.26 1.75 10.53
C GLY A 143 8.17 1.71 11.62
N PRO A 144 7.47 2.84 11.83
CA PRO A 144 6.30 2.92 12.70
C PRO A 144 5.14 2.08 12.17
N GLY A 145 4.11 1.87 12.99
CA GLY A 145 2.89 1.20 12.56
C GLY A 145 1.73 1.46 13.49
N ILE A 146 0.50 1.25 13.01
CA ILE A 146 -0.68 1.51 13.83
C ILE A 146 -0.83 0.50 14.96
N SER A 147 -1.34 0.97 16.09
CA SER A 147 -1.76 0.10 17.19
C SER A 147 -3.08 -0.61 16.86
N ALA A 148 -3.39 -1.66 17.61
CA ALA A 148 -4.70 -2.30 17.53
C ALA A 148 -5.84 -1.33 17.92
N ALA A 149 -5.58 -0.40 18.83
CA ALA A 149 -6.55 0.62 19.22
C ALA A 149 -6.81 1.61 18.07
N ALA A 150 -5.75 2.03 17.36
CA ALA A 150 -5.85 2.87 16.17
C ALA A 150 -6.60 2.17 15.03
N ALA A 151 -6.30 0.90 14.75
CA ALA A 151 -7.03 0.12 13.75
C ALA A 151 -8.55 0.04 14.06
N ARG A 152 -8.91 -0.25 15.32
CA ARG A 152 -10.33 -0.26 15.73
C ARG A 152 -10.96 1.13 15.66
N TRP A 153 -10.20 2.16 15.99
CA TRP A 153 -10.68 3.54 15.90
C TRP A 153 -10.99 3.92 14.46
N LEU A 154 -10.09 3.62 13.51
CA LEU A 154 -10.32 3.82 12.08
C LEU A 154 -11.54 3.03 11.58
N GLY A 155 -11.66 1.75 11.94
CA GLY A 155 -12.81 0.93 11.58
C GLY A 155 -14.15 1.50 12.10
N ARG A 156 -14.17 2.13 13.29
CA ARG A 156 -15.38 2.80 13.81
C ARG A 156 -15.79 4.03 12.98
N GLN A 157 -14.85 4.67 12.30
CA GLN A 157 -15.13 5.74 11.32
C GLN A 157 -15.69 5.20 9.99
N LYS A 158 -15.73 3.86 9.82
CA LYS A 158 -16.22 3.17 8.62
C LYS A 158 -15.42 3.54 7.36
N ILE A 159 -14.11 3.69 7.49
CA ILE A 159 -13.21 3.87 6.34
C ILE A 159 -13.31 2.68 5.37
N ALA A 160 -13.00 2.91 4.10
CA ALA A 160 -12.80 1.83 3.14
C ALA A 160 -11.40 1.22 3.31
N ALA A 161 -10.39 2.08 3.49
CA ALA A 161 -9.02 1.65 3.68
C ALA A 161 -8.16 2.67 4.45
N PHE A 162 -7.00 2.23 4.91
CA PHE A 162 -5.90 3.15 5.26
C PHE A 162 -4.64 2.77 4.48
N GLY A 163 -3.66 3.66 4.43
CA GLY A 163 -2.41 3.43 3.71
C GLY A 163 -1.20 3.79 4.54
N VAL A 164 -0.15 2.96 4.49
CA VAL A 164 1.13 3.18 5.17
C VAL A 164 2.30 3.17 4.18
N GLU A 165 3.39 3.85 4.55
CA GLU A 165 4.65 3.79 3.78
C GLU A 165 5.48 2.54 4.10
N THR A 166 5.20 1.84 5.20
CA THR A 166 5.91 0.65 5.66
C THR A 166 5.45 -0.61 4.95
N ALA A 167 6.31 -1.65 4.95
CA ALA A 167 5.99 -2.99 4.45
C ALA A 167 5.05 -3.81 5.36
N SER A 168 4.35 -3.14 6.28
CA SER A 168 3.35 -3.73 7.16
C SER A 168 2.55 -2.62 7.86
N PRO A 169 1.21 -2.74 8.06
CA PRO A 169 0.38 -1.70 8.67
C PRO A 169 0.66 -1.48 10.15
N GLY A 170 1.06 -2.52 10.87
CA GLY A 170 1.42 -2.44 12.28
C GLY A 170 2.89 -2.77 12.50
N VAL A 171 3.39 -2.49 13.71
CA VAL A 171 4.76 -2.82 14.09
C VAL A 171 4.90 -4.35 14.16
N ARG A 172 5.88 -4.90 13.42
CA ARG A 172 6.13 -6.34 13.33
C ARG A 172 6.37 -6.95 14.71
N HIS A 173 5.76 -8.11 14.96
CA HIS A 173 5.77 -8.82 16.27
C HIS A 173 5.14 -8.06 17.45
N VAL A 174 4.56 -6.88 17.21
CA VAL A 174 3.90 -6.08 18.25
C VAL A 174 2.42 -5.94 17.94
N SER A 175 2.05 -5.21 16.88
CA SER A 175 0.64 -4.95 16.52
C SER A 175 0.24 -5.54 15.18
N ASN A 176 1.19 -5.83 14.28
CA ASN A 176 0.88 -6.13 12.87
C ASN A 176 -0.20 -7.20 12.65
N LYS A 177 -0.05 -8.38 13.29
CA LYS A 177 -1.02 -9.48 13.17
C LYS A 177 -2.42 -9.08 13.67
N GLN A 178 -2.47 -8.31 14.76
CA GLN A 178 -3.73 -7.88 15.33
C GLN A 178 -4.42 -6.84 14.45
N VAL A 179 -3.65 -5.94 13.82
CA VAL A 179 -4.17 -4.97 12.86
C VAL A 179 -4.85 -5.67 11.70
N HIS A 180 -4.20 -6.65 11.06
CA HIS A 180 -4.80 -7.46 10.00
C HIS A 180 -6.12 -8.10 10.44
N HIS A 181 -6.13 -8.76 11.60
CA HIS A 181 -7.34 -9.38 12.12
C HIS A 181 -8.48 -8.37 12.32
N ILE A 182 -8.18 -7.15 12.78
CA ILE A 182 -9.16 -6.07 12.97
C ILE A 182 -9.70 -5.56 11.64
N CYS A 183 -8.85 -5.39 10.62
CA CYS A 183 -9.29 -5.02 9.26
C CYS A 183 -10.34 -6.01 8.75
N GLY A 184 -10.07 -7.31 8.87
CA GLY A 184 -11.02 -8.36 8.52
C GLY A 184 -12.30 -8.33 9.38
N GLU A 185 -12.18 -8.15 10.70
CA GLU A 185 -13.32 -8.08 11.65
C GLU A 185 -14.28 -6.94 11.32
N MET A 186 -13.75 -5.80 10.91
CA MET A 186 -14.51 -4.58 10.71
C MET A 186 -14.80 -4.29 9.24
N GLY A 187 -14.33 -5.13 8.31
CA GLY A 187 -14.68 -5.08 6.90
C GLY A 187 -14.03 -3.95 6.11
N PHE A 188 -12.83 -3.51 6.49
CA PHE A 188 -12.02 -2.53 5.75
C PHE A 188 -10.66 -3.13 5.40
N THR A 189 -9.93 -2.52 4.46
CA THR A 189 -8.61 -3.02 4.02
C THR A 189 -7.49 -1.99 4.23
N HIS A 190 -6.27 -2.30 3.78
CA HIS A 190 -5.14 -1.39 3.83
C HIS A 190 -4.19 -1.54 2.66
N TYR A 191 -3.42 -0.48 2.43
CA TYR A 191 -2.33 -0.42 1.48
C TYR A 191 -1.00 -0.33 2.22
N GLU A 192 -0.02 -1.09 1.76
CA GLU A 192 1.35 -1.06 2.28
C GLU A 192 2.31 -0.48 1.25
N ASN A 193 3.52 -0.10 1.69
CA ASN A 193 4.60 0.38 0.83
C ASN A 193 4.19 1.56 -0.07
N LEU A 194 3.29 2.43 0.36
CA LEU A 194 3.02 3.67 -0.37
C LEU A 194 4.24 4.59 -0.34
N ILE A 195 4.37 5.44 -1.36
CA ILE A 195 5.43 6.45 -1.44
C ILE A 195 4.84 7.82 -1.77
N ASN A 196 5.70 8.84 -1.81
CA ASN A 196 5.34 10.19 -2.25
C ASN A 196 4.22 10.86 -1.43
N LEU A 197 3.88 10.36 -0.24
CA LEU A 197 2.84 10.95 0.61
C LEU A 197 3.18 12.40 1.02
N HIS A 198 4.47 12.75 1.10
CA HIS A 198 4.95 14.12 1.29
C HIS A 198 4.43 15.12 0.22
N GLN A 199 4.02 14.66 -0.96
CA GLN A 199 3.44 15.50 -2.02
C GLN A 199 1.93 15.73 -1.85
N VAL A 200 1.27 14.92 -1.01
CA VAL A 200 -0.18 14.89 -0.81
C VAL A 200 -0.59 15.47 0.56
N ILE A 201 0.25 15.37 1.58
CA ILE A 201 -0.02 15.98 2.89
C ILE A 201 -0.31 17.48 2.77
N GLY A 202 -1.26 17.97 3.57
CA GLY A 202 -1.65 19.38 3.58
C GLY A 202 -2.37 19.86 2.31
N ARG A 203 -2.62 18.99 1.32
CA ARG A 203 -3.33 19.34 0.08
C ARG A 203 -4.87 19.22 0.19
N GLY A 204 -5.40 18.93 1.38
CA GLY A 204 -6.82 18.73 1.62
C GLY A 204 -7.31 17.35 1.19
N ARG A 205 -8.58 17.26 0.75
CA ARG A 205 -9.17 16.02 0.26
C ARG A 205 -8.79 15.77 -1.19
N PHE A 206 -8.65 14.50 -1.56
CA PHE A 206 -8.33 14.08 -2.91
C PHE A 206 -9.09 12.82 -3.29
N ARG A 207 -9.07 12.48 -4.58
CA ARG A 207 -9.55 11.17 -5.04
C ARG A 207 -8.41 10.17 -4.94
N PHE A 208 -8.55 9.14 -4.12
CA PHE A 208 -7.63 8.02 -4.06
C PHE A 208 -8.09 6.90 -4.99
N ILE A 209 -7.16 6.35 -5.77
CA ILE A 209 -7.41 5.23 -6.69
C ILE A 209 -6.29 4.22 -6.50
N GLY A 210 -6.64 3.00 -6.08
CA GLY A 210 -5.68 1.91 -5.84
C GLY A 210 -6.30 0.56 -6.21
N LEU A 211 -6.69 0.42 -7.47
CA LEU A 211 -7.40 -0.77 -7.95
C LEU A 211 -6.48 -1.99 -7.99
N PRO A 212 -6.85 -3.14 -7.37
CA PRO A 212 -6.09 -4.37 -7.47
C PRO A 212 -6.20 -5.02 -8.85
N LEU A 213 -5.20 -5.83 -9.20
CA LEU A 213 -5.34 -6.84 -10.23
C LEU A 213 -6.46 -7.81 -9.84
N LYS A 214 -7.22 -8.28 -10.83
CA LYS A 214 -8.31 -9.23 -10.62
C LYS A 214 -7.79 -10.68 -10.51
N ILE A 215 -6.96 -10.95 -9.51
CA ILE A 215 -6.33 -12.25 -9.29
C ILE A 215 -7.35 -13.19 -8.67
N ARG A 216 -7.73 -14.25 -9.42
CA ARG A 216 -8.75 -15.21 -9.00
C ARG A 216 -8.38 -15.87 -7.67
N GLY A 217 -9.16 -15.57 -6.62
CA GLY A 217 -8.94 -16.14 -5.30
C GLY A 217 -7.74 -15.55 -4.54
N GLY A 218 -7.13 -14.47 -5.06
CA GLY A 218 -5.93 -13.86 -4.49
C GLY A 218 -6.15 -13.29 -3.08
N THR A 219 -5.09 -13.29 -2.28
CA THR A 219 -5.02 -12.68 -0.94
C THR A 219 -4.57 -11.23 -0.96
N GLY A 220 -4.07 -10.74 -2.09
CA GLY A 220 -3.74 -9.34 -2.27
C GLY A 220 -3.44 -9.04 -3.73
N SER A 221 -2.96 -7.83 -4.00
CA SER A 221 -2.42 -7.49 -5.31
C SER A 221 -1.51 -6.26 -5.21
N PRO A 222 -0.39 -6.23 -5.94
CA PRO A 222 0.27 -4.97 -6.26
C PRO A 222 -0.71 -4.03 -6.96
N VAL A 223 -0.53 -2.72 -6.76
CA VAL A 223 -1.37 -1.68 -7.34
C VAL A 223 -0.53 -0.55 -7.90
N ARG A 224 -1.09 0.17 -8.87
CA ARG A 224 -0.66 1.55 -9.14
C ARG A 224 -1.58 2.49 -8.37
N ALA A 225 -1.19 2.84 -7.15
CA ALA A 225 -1.92 3.75 -6.31
C ALA A 225 -1.64 5.21 -6.72
N VAL A 226 -2.69 6.02 -6.84
CA VAL A 226 -2.58 7.45 -7.18
C VAL A 226 -3.50 8.31 -6.32
N ALA A 227 -3.07 9.55 -6.08
CA ALA A 227 -3.91 10.63 -5.58
C ALA A 227 -4.17 11.63 -6.71
N VAL A 228 -5.45 11.88 -7.00
CA VAL A 228 -5.88 12.87 -8.00
C VAL A 228 -6.33 14.14 -7.27
N LEU A 229 -5.61 15.22 -7.51
CA LEU A 229 -5.79 16.54 -6.92
C LEU A 229 -6.41 17.50 -7.95
N GLY A 230 -7.31 18.37 -7.48
CA GLY A 230 -7.90 19.43 -8.31
C GLY A 230 -8.82 18.91 -9.41
N GLY A 231 -10.08 18.69 -9.06
CA GLY A 231 -11.21 18.37 -9.93
C GLY A 231 -12.51 18.82 -9.29
#